data_AF-A0A7S1PTD0-F1
#
_entry.id   AF-A0A7S1PTD0-F1
#
_cell.length_a   1.000
_cell.length_b   1.000
_cell.length_c   1.000
_cell.angle_alpha   90.00
_cell.angle_beta   90.00
_cell.angle_gamma   90.00
#
_symmetry.space_group_name_H-M   'P 1'
#
loop_
_entity.id
_entity.type
_entity.pdbx_description
1 polymer ?
#
loop_
_entity_poly.entity_id
_entity_poly.type
_entity_poly.pdbx_seq_one_letter_code
_entity_poly.pdbx_strand_id
1 'polypeptide(L)'
;AIADCDQAITCNPFLSMAWCTRAEAKLDLRDVAGALVDSNQALTLDPRLPEAWSTRGGARLDACDFEGALVDCTEALEMQPTNACAWFNRAGARFENRDCKGAVFDCDA
;
A
#
# COMPACT_ATOMS: atom_id res chain seq x y z
N ALA A 1 -13.61 1.70 -11.56
CA ALA A 1 -12.53 1.16 -10.72
C ALA A 1 -12.95 -0.15 -10.07
N ILE A 2 -13.64 -0.17 -8.91
CA ILE A 2 -13.97 -1.43 -8.20
C ILE A 2 -14.70 -2.45 -9.08
N ALA A 3 -15.79 -2.05 -9.75
CA ALA A 3 -16.56 -2.95 -10.60
C ALA A 3 -15.73 -3.54 -11.77
N ASP A 4 -14.81 -2.75 -12.35
CA ASP A 4 -13.93 -3.21 -13.42
C ASP A 4 -12.89 -4.21 -12.88
N CYS A 5 -12.35 -3.94 -11.69
CA CYS A 5 -11.47 -4.88 -11.00
C CYS A 5 -12.19 -6.18 -10.63
N ASP A 6 -13.45 -6.11 -10.19
CA ASP A 6 -14.27 -7.29 -9.89
C ASP A 6 -14.45 -8.16 -11.14
N GLN A 7 -14.74 -7.55 -12.30
CA GLN A 7 -14.81 -8.27 -13.57
C GLN A 7 -13.46 -8.87 -13.93
N ALA A 8 -12.36 -8.12 -13.83
CA ALA A 8 -11.01 -8.60 -14.13
C ALA A 8 -10.61 -9.79 -13.24
N ILE A 9 -10.88 -9.72 -11.94
CA ILE A 9 -10.62 -10.81 -10.98
C ILE A 9 -11.50 -12.03 -11.27
N THR A 10 -12.76 -11.82 -11.67
CA THR A 10 -13.65 -12.92 -12.06
C THR A 10 -13.14 -13.63 -13.31
N CYS A 11 -12.67 -12.87 -14.31
CA CYS A 11 -12.11 -13.42 -15.54
C CYS A 11 -10.75 -14.09 -15.33
N ASN A 12 -9.89 -13.50 -14.49
CA ASN A 12 -8.59 -14.04 -14.14
C ASN A 12 -8.21 -13.68 -12.68
N PRO A 13 -8.39 -14.61 -11.73
CA PRO A 13 -8.10 -14.35 -10.31
C PRO A 13 -6.61 -14.26 -10.00
N PHE A 14 -5.72 -14.62 -10.94
CA PHE A 14 -4.27 -14.56 -10.75
C PHE A 14 -3.66 -13.23 -11.20
N LEU A 15 -4.48 -12.26 -11.62
CA LEU A 15 -4.00 -10.94 -12.01
C LEU A 15 -3.74 -10.06 -10.78
N SER A 16 -2.52 -10.11 -10.24
CA SER A 16 -2.08 -9.34 -9.05
C SER A 16 -2.44 -7.84 -9.14
N MET A 17 -2.24 -7.23 -10.32
CA MET A 17 -2.59 -5.83 -10.56
C MET A 17 -4.08 -5.51 -10.34
N ALA A 18 -5.00 -6.40 -10.70
CA ALA A 18 -6.42 -6.15 -10.51
C ALA A 18 -6.79 -6.12 -9.01
N TRP A 19 -6.16 -6.99 -8.21
CA TRP A 19 -6.27 -6.95 -6.75
C TRP A 19 -5.66 -5.67 -6.18
N CYS A 20 -4.47 -5.27 -6.64
CA CYS A 20 -3.81 -4.03 -6.21
C CYS A 20 -4.66 -2.78 -6.50
N THR A 21 -5.16 -2.63 -7.73
CA THR A 21 -6.00 -1.49 -8.12
C THR A 21 -7.32 -1.48 -7.36
N ARG A 22 -7.91 -2.65 -7.05
CA ARG A 22 -9.11 -2.69 -6.19
C ARG A 22 -8.80 -2.29 -4.76
N ALA A 23 -7.64 -2.68 -4.23
CA ALA A 23 -7.18 -2.29 -2.90
C ALA A 23 -7.00 -0.78 -2.79
N GLU A 24 -6.36 -0.16 -3.79
CA GLU A 24 -6.17 1.30 -3.87
C GLU A 24 -7.53 2.02 -3.89
N ALA A 25 -8.45 1.60 -4.78
CA ALA A 25 -9.79 2.19 -4.85
C ALA A 25 -10.60 2.01 -3.56
N LYS A 26 -10.42 0.91 -2.83
CA LYS A 26 -11.05 0.70 -1.52
C LYS A 26 -10.44 1.60 -0.45
N LEU A 27 -9.13 1.80 -0.47
CA LEU A 27 -8.44 2.71 0.44
C LEU A 27 -8.92 4.16 0.25
N ASP A 28 -9.07 4.61 -1.00
CA ASP A 28 -9.64 5.92 -1.33
C ASP A 28 -11.07 6.10 -0.78
N LEU A 29 -11.84 5.01 -0.74
CA LEU A 29 -13.19 4.96 -0.16
C LEU A 29 -13.21 4.72 1.35
N ARG A 30 -12.05 4.70 2.02
CA ARG A 30 -11.87 4.39 3.45
C ARG A 30 -12.34 2.99 3.86
N ASP A 31 -12.48 2.06 2.92
CA ASP A 31 -12.61 0.63 3.21
C ASP A 31 -11.22 0.02 3.49
N VAL A 32 -10.67 0.38 4.66
CA VAL A 32 -9.33 -0.01 5.09
C VAL A 32 -9.20 -1.53 5.19
N ALA A 33 -10.22 -2.20 5.73
CA ALA A 33 -10.22 -3.66 5.88
C ALA A 33 -10.21 -4.35 4.50
N GLY A 34 -11.04 -3.88 3.57
CA GLY A 34 -11.07 -4.42 2.21
C GLY A 34 -9.77 -4.14 1.45
N ALA A 35 -9.15 -2.98 1.64
CA ALA A 35 -7.86 -2.63 1.04
C ALA A 35 -6.72 -3.55 1.55
N LEU A 36 -6.69 -3.85 2.86
CA LEU A 36 -5.73 -4.80 3.44
C LEU A 36 -5.87 -6.20 2.85
N VAL A 37 -7.10 -6.69 2.70
CA VAL A 37 -7.37 -8.01 2.12
C VAL A 37 -6.88 -8.07 0.66
N ASP A 38 -7.27 -7.10 -0.15
CA ASP A 38 -6.96 -7.11 -1.58
C ASP A 38 -5.46 -6.87 -1.86
N SER A 39 -4.82 -5.94 -1.14
CA SER A 39 -3.38 -5.71 -1.27
C SER A 39 -2.56 -6.93 -0.80
N ASN A 40 -3.00 -7.63 0.25
CA ASN A 40 -2.37 -8.89 0.65
C ASN A 40 -2.53 -9.99 -0.40
N GLN A 41 -3.69 -10.08 -1.04
CA GLN A 41 -3.89 -11.01 -2.15
C GLN A 41 -3.01 -10.67 -3.36
N ALA A 42 -2.88 -9.39 -3.69
CA ALA A 42 -1.96 -8.94 -4.75
C ALA A 42 -0.52 -9.38 -4.45
N LEU A 43 -0.04 -9.20 -3.22
CA LEU A 43 1.30 -9.60 -2.79
C LEU A 43 1.50 -11.12 -2.69
N THR A 44 0.43 -11.87 -2.43
CA THR A 44 0.47 -13.34 -2.47
C THR A 44 0.69 -13.85 -3.89
N LEU A 45 0.12 -13.16 -4.88
CA LEU A 45 0.26 -13.48 -6.30
C LEU A 45 1.57 -12.98 -6.89
N ASP A 46 1.97 -11.76 -6.51
CA ASP A 46 3.21 -11.13 -6.95
C ASP A 46 3.83 -10.29 -5.81
N PRO A 47 4.83 -10.84 -5.10
CA PRO A 47 5.52 -10.11 -4.04
C PRO A 47 6.46 -9.03 -4.59
N ARG A 48 6.68 -8.94 -5.91
CA ARG A 48 7.57 -7.96 -6.54
C ARG A 48 6.78 -6.79 -7.14
N LEU A 49 5.63 -6.47 -6.55
CA LEU A 49 4.75 -5.38 -6.97
C LEU A 49 4.82 -4.20 -5.98
N PRO A 50 5.66 -3.17 -6.23
CA PRO A 50 5.85 -2.04 -5.31
C PRO A 50 4.56 -1.32 -4.95
N GLU A 51 3.63 -1.20 -5.90
CA GLU A 51 2.34 -0.55 -5.73
C GLU A 51 1.46 -1.28 -4.69
N ALA A 52 1.53 -2.61 -4.64
CA ALA A 52 0.78 -3.39 -3.67
C ALA A 52 1.36 -3.26 -2.25
N TRP A 53 2.69 -3.18 -2.14
CA TRP A 53 3.36 -2.86 -0.88
C TRP A 53 3.02 -1.44 -0.40
N SER A 54 3.10 -0.44 -1.27
CA SER A 54 2.76 0.95 -0.90
C SER A 54 1.29 1.10 -0.51
N THR A 55 0.39 0.39 -1.21
CA THR A 55 -1.05 0.37 -0.92
C THR A 55 -1.34 -0.30 0.42
N ARG A 56 -0.73 -1.46 0.70
CA ARG A 56 -0.89 -2.13 2.00
C ARG A 56 -0.29 -1.31 3.13
N GLY A 57 0.84 -0.65 2.89
CA GLY A 57 1.45 0.30 3.82
C GLY A 57 0.53 1.47 4.16
N GLY A 58 -0.13 2.06 3.16
CA GLY A 58 -1.14 3.10 3.38
C GLY A 58 -2.36 2.60 4.16
N ALA A 59 -2.86 1.40 3.84
CA ALA A 59 -3.97 0.81 4.57
C ALA A 59 -3.61 0.46 6.03
N ARG A 60 -2.38 0.01 6.30
CA ARG A 60 -1.87 -0.21 7.66
C ARG A 60 -1.72 1.10 8.43
N LEU A 61 -1.25 2.16 7.78
CA LEU A 61 -1.20 3.50 8.37
C LEU A 61 -2.59 3.96 8.82
N ASP A 62 -3.60 3.86 7.95
CA ASP A 62 -5.00 4.18 8.26
C ASP A 62 -5.58 3.28 9.38
N ALA A 63 -5.06 2.05 9.54
CA ALA A 63 -5.41 1.13 10.62
C ALA A 63 -4.61 1.34 11.92
N CYS A 64 -3.75 2.36 11.99
CA CYS A 64 -2.81 2.63 13.08
C CYS A 64 -1.75 1.53 13.32
N ASP A 65 -1.52 0.63 12.36
CA ASP A 65 -0.42 -0.33 12.35
C ASP A 65 0.84 0.34 11.76
N PHE A 66 1.43 1.25 12.54
CA PHE A 66 2.54 2.07 12.07
C PHE A 66 3.80 1.25 11.79
N GLU A 67 4.11 0.25 12.61
CA GLU A 67 5.26 -0.63 12.38
C GLU A 67 5.10 -1.44 11.09
N GLY A 68 3.93 -2.03 10.87
CA GLY A 68 3.64 -2.75 9.65
C GLY A 68 3.61 -1.84 8.42
N ALA A 69 3.18 -0.58 8.56
CA ALA A 69 3.23 0.41 7.48
C ALA A 69 4.66 0.79 7.12
N LEU A 70 5.54 0.98 8.10
CA LEU A 70 6.96 1.27 7.88
C LEU A 70 7.67 0.15 7.12
N VAL A 71 7.40 -1.10 7.47
CA VAL A 71 7.95 -2.28 6.77
C VAL A 71 7.48 -2.28 5.32
N ASP A 72 6.17 -2.23 5.08
CA ASP A 72 5.61 -2.32 3.73
C ASP A 72 6.08 -1.16 2.84
N CYS A 73 6.12 0.08 3.35
CA CYS A 73 6.61 1.21 2.57
C CYS A 73 8.11 1.12 2.29
N THR A 74 8.88 0.50 3.19
CA THR A 74 10.32 0.29 2.95
C THR A 74 10.55 -0.72 1.83
N GLU A 75 9.83 -1.84 1.83
CA GLU A 75 9.87 -2.82 0.73
C GLU A 75 9.51 -2.17 -0.61
N ALA A 76 8.44 -1.37 -0.65
CA ALA A 76 8.07 -0.63 -1.86
C ALA A 76 9.21 0.27 -2.37
N LEU A 77 9.90 0.98 -1.47
CA LEU A 77 10.97 1.92 -1.80
C LEU A 77 12.30 1.23 -2.15
N GLU A 78 12.58 0.05 -1.59
CA GLU A 78 13.73 -0.76 -2.01
C GLU A 78 13.60 -1.23 -3.46
N MET A 79 12.36 -1.55 -3.89
CA MET A 79 12.08 -1.95 -5.26
C MET A 79 11.92 -0.76 -6.22
N GLN A 80 11.24 0.29 -5.77
CA GLN A 80 10.97 1.48 -6.56
C GLN A 80 11.21 2.74 -5.71
N PRO A 81 12.46 3.25 -5.67
CA PRO A 81 12.82 4.43 -4.89
C PRO A 81 12.07 5.71 -5.28
N THR A 82 11.46 5.74 -6.47
CA THR A 82 10.67 6.86 -6.98
C THR A 82 9.17 6.77 -6.64
N ASN A 83 8.75 5.79 -5.83
CA ASN A 83 7.35 5.62 -5.45
C ASN A 83 6.91 6.69 -4.44
N ALA A 84 6.27 7.75 -4.93
CA ALA A 84 5.84 8.88 -4.11
C ALA A 84 4.83 8.48 -3.02
N CYS A 85 3.91 7.54 -3.31
CA CYS A 85 2.93 7.06 -2.33
C CYS A 85 3.63 6.37 -1.16
N ALA A 86 4.67 5.57 -1.42
CA ALA A 86 5.44 4.90 -0.38
C ALA A 86 6.22 5.89 0.51
N TRP A 87 6.84 6.93 -0.06
CA TRP A 87 7.47 7.99 0.73
C TRP A 87 6.46 8.72 1.62
N PHE A 88 5.33 9.13 1.04
CA PHE A 88 4.26 9.82 1.78
C PHE A 88 3.72 8.97 2.94
N ASN A 89 3.38 7.71 2.67
CA ASN A 89 2.85 6.80 3.69
C ASN A 89 3.91 6.50 4.77
N ARG A 90 5.19 6.35 4.40
CA ARG A 90 6.26 6.10 5.38
C ARG A 90 6.52 7.33 6.25
N ALA A 91 6.50 8.54 5.68
CA ALA A 91 6.60 9.78 6.43
C ALA A 91 5.46 9.89 7.46
N GLY A 92 4.22 9.60 7.04
CA GLY A 92 3.06 9.56 7.93
C GLY A 92 3.22 8.54 9.07
N ALA A 93 3.63 7.32 8.73
CA ALA A 93 3.86 6.27 9.73
C ALA A 93 4.98 6.62 10.71
N ARG A 94 6.07 7.26 10.26
CA ARG A 94 7.15 7.73 11.13
C ARG A 94 6.67 8.84 12.06
N PHE A 95 5.89 9.78 11.55
CA PHE A 95 5.34 10.86 12.36
C PHE A 95 4.45 10.33 13.49
N GLU A 96 3.51 9.44 13.16
CA GLU A 96 2.62 8.80 14.16
C GLU A 96 3.41 7.93 15.14
N ASN A 97 4.49 7.27 14.69
CA ASN A 97 5.41 6.52 15.54
C ASN A 97 6.45 7.40 16.28
N ARG A 98 6.24 8.73 16.30
CA ARG A 98 7.08 9.74 16.98
C ARG A 98 8.52 9.86 16.46
N ASP A 99 8.84 9.28 15.31
CA ASP A 99 10.07 9.52 14.58
C ASP A 99 9.93 10.75 13.68
N CYS A 100 9.80 11.92 14.31
CA CYS A 100 9.63 13.18 13.58
C CYS A 100 10.83 13.51 12.68
N LYS A 101 12.04 13.07 13.04
CA LYS A 101 13.25 13.30 12.23
C LYS A 101 13.20 12.49 10.95
N GLY A 102 12.89 11.20 11.05
CA GLY A 102 12.74 10.35 9.88
C GLY A 102 11.54 10.75 9.02
N ALA A 103 10.46 11.28 9.60
CA ALA A 103 9.34 11.82 8.84
C ALA A 103 9.74 13.03 7.99
N VAL A 104 10.47 14.00 8.56
CA VAL A 104 10.99 15.17 7.81
C VAL A 104 11.92 14.72 6.68
N PHE A 105 12.82 13.78 6.96
CA PHE A 105 13.71 13.22 5.93
C PHE A 105 12.92 12.63 4.74
N ASP A 106 11.86 11.86 5.02
CA ASP A 106 11.05 11.25 3.96
C ASP A 106 10.23 12.28 3.17
N CYS A 107 9.90 13.45 3.73
CA CYS A 107 9.21 14.53 3.00
C CYS A 107 10.12 15.28 2.01
N ASP A 108 11.44 15.24 2.22
CA ASP A 108 12.43 15.92 1.38
C ASP A 108 13.01 15.02 0.27
N ALA A 109 12.64 13.73 0.26
CA ALA A 109 13.12 12.70 -0.66
C ALA A 109 12.35 12.68 -2.00
#